data_AF-A0A349L6F1-F1
#
_entry.id   AF-A0A349L6F1-F1
#
_cell.length_a   1.000
_cell.length_b   1.000
_cell.length_c   1.000
_cell.angle_alpha   90.00
_cell.angle_beta   90.00
_cell.angle_gamma   90.00
#
_symmetry.space_group_name_H-M   'P 1'
#
loop_
_entity.id
_entity.type
_entity.pdbx_description
1 polymer ?
#
loop_
_entity_poly.entity_id
_entity_poly.type
_entity_poly.pdbx_seq_one_letter_code
_entity_poly.pdbx_strand_id
1 'polypeptide(L)'
;MHDDTHLNAGDSDYCASCGQLIRPAPTYGSRQTNSNRIGIGISILVHLLGVLYFLTRSAEPAKRAPPPAHESAMVYIAPLADKPKPKQPSKKPELAKVKPPPRRKQAVASITPPKRPKQEVVVPPLVSLVPAPKAVPEAPKDMAEMVAEKQRKRAEAHPQPAPEESEAERGQRIARANIAGAQGKNSGSDREDSGGVFQIVDQSSQHAEIKFRGWNSNFKRRWLTQVAVERGAEQDIETAIVKRMIELIRKEKPGDFVWESHRLGKNVPMSARVEDTAELQAFLLKEFFPDYRRR
;
A
#
# COMPACT_ATOMS: atom_id res chain seq x y z
N MET A 1 -7.20 -23.03 -35.73
CA MET A 1 -5.84 -23.40 -36.14
C MET A 1 -5.27 -22.16 -36.82
N HIS A 2 -4.32 -21.48 -36.17
CA HIS A 2 -3.62 -20.36 -36.79
C HIS A 2 -2.40 -20.97 -37.49
N ASP A 3 -2.25 -20.71 -38.79
CA ASP A 3 -1.17 -21.27 -39.60
C ASP A 3 0.16 -20.56 -39.27
N ASP A 4 1.06 -21.27 -38.61
CA ASP A 4 2.43 -20.84 -38.28
C ASP A 4 3.39 -20.87 -39.50
N THR A 5 2.85 -20.85 -40.72
CA THR A 5 3.62 -21.04 -41.96
C THR A 5 4.51 -19.85 -42.34
N HIS A 6 4.44 -18.73 -41.61
CA HIS A 6 5.23 -17.53 -41.90
C HIS A 6 6.62 -17.51 -41.25
N LEU A 7 6.98 -18.51 -40.43
CA LEU A 7 8.20 -18.46 -39.61
C LEU A 7 9.39 -19.27 -40.17
N ASN A 8 9.23 -20.06 -41.24
CA ASN A 8 10.25 -21.03 -41.67
C ASN A 8 10.89 -20.77 -43.05
N ALA A 9 10.83 -19.56 -43.59
CA ALA A 9 11.60 -19.20 -44.79
C ALA A 9 12.93 -18.54 -44.37
N GLY A 10 13.93 -19.37 -44.07
CA GLY A 10 15.23 -18.92 -43.54
C GLY A 10 16.14 -18.17 -44.52
N ASP A 11 15.90 -18.26 -45.83
CA ASP A 11 16.88 -17.82 -46.84
C ASP A 11 16.29 -16.98 -48.00
N SER A 12 15.03 -16.54 -47.94
CA SER A 12 14.41 -15.73 -49.01
C SER A 12 13.71 -14.48 -48.50
N ASP A 13 13.98 -13.33 -49.10
CA ASP A 13 13.34 -12.03 -48.80
C ASP A 13 11.82 -12.01 -49.08
N TYR A 14 11.30 -13.06 -49.71
CA TYR A 14 9.91 -13.23 -50.08
C TYR A 14 9.35 -14.54 -49.52
N CYS A 15 8.09 -14.52 -49.09
CA CYS A 15 7.37 -15.73 -48.69
C CYS A 15 7.11 -16.62 -49.92
N ALA A 16 7.58 -17.86 -49.90
CA ALA A 16 7.40 -18.81 -51.01
C ALA A 16 5.93 -19.11 -51.34
N SER A 17 5.00 -18.92 -50.38
CA SER A 17 3.58 -19.24 -50.57
C SER A 17 2.73 -18.08 -51.08
N CYS A 18 3.14 -16.83 -50.88
CA CYS A 18 2.33 -15.66 -51.25
C CYS A 18 3.11 -14.52 -51.91
N GLY A 19 4.43 -14.64 -52.08
CA GLY A 19 5.27 -13.62 -52.71
C GLY A 19 5.40 -12.31 -51.92
N GLN A 20 4.91 -12.26 -50.68
CA GLN A 20 4.98 -11.07 -49.85
C GLN A 20 6.40 -10.87 -49.30
N LEU A 21 6.91 -9.63 -49.38
CA LEU A 21 8.22 -9.25 -48.86
C LEU A 21 8.24 -9.39 -47.33
N ILE A 22 9.10 -10.26 -46.81
CA ILE A 22 9.29 -10.44 -45.38
C ILE A 22 10.22 -9.34 -44.91
N ARG A 23 9.68 -8.29 -44.27
CA ARG A 23 10.53 -7.26 -43.67
C ARG A 23 11.27 -7.89 -42.49
N PRO A 24 12.61 -7.84 -42.45
CA PRO A 24 13.33 -8.32 -41.28
C PRO A 24 12.88 -7.51 -40.07
N ALA A 25 12.65 -8.19 -38.94
CA ALA A 25 12.34 -7.52 -37.70
C ALA A 25 13.41 -6.45 -37.42
N PRO A 26 13.05 -5.26 -36.89
CA PRO A 26 14.01 -4.23 -36.58
C PRO A 26 15.05 -4.82 -35.61
N THR A 27 16.26 -5.06 -36.11
CA THR A 27 17.38 -5.52 -35.29
C THR A 27 17.76 -4.38 -34.36
N TYR A 28 17.26 -4.43 -33.12
CA TYR A 28 17.72 -3.57 -32.05
C TYR A 28 19.21 -3.82 -31.83
N GLY A 29 20.06 -2.83 -32.10
CA GLY A 29 21.47 -2.84 -31.72
C GLY A 29 22.50 -2.73 -32.86
N SER A 30 22.12 -2.79 -34.14
CA SER A 30 23.12 -2.79 -35.23
C SER A 30 23.60 -1.40 -35.66
N ARG A 31 23.00 -0.32 -35.16
CA ARG A 31 23.34 1.04 -35.59
C ARG A 31 23.56 1.95 -34.39
N GLN A 32 24.73 1.82 -33.72
CA GLN A 32 25.43 2.88 -32.95
C GLN A 32 26.41 2.33 -31.88
N THR A 33 27.34 1.45 -32.26
CA THR A 33 28.39 1.00 -31.32
C THR A 33 29.28 2.16 -30.83
N ASN A 34 29.52 3.16 -31.68
CA ASN A 34 30.41 4.28 -31.36
C ASN A 34 29.78 5.31 -30.41
N SER A 35 28.52 5.70 -30.58
CA SER A 35 27.86 6.63 -29.65
C SER A 35 27.53 5.99 -28.30
N ASN A 36 27.27 4.68 -28.26
CA ASN A 36 27.12 3.95 -27.00
C ASN A 36 28.42 3.90 -26.20
N ARG A 37 29.58 3.71 -26.87
CA ARG A 37 30.90 3.78 -26.22
C ARG A 37 31.22 5.18 -25.71
N ILE A 38 30.85 6.22 -26.45
CA ILE A 38 30.99 7.63 -26.01
C ILE A 38 30.13 7.89 -24.77
N GLY A 39 28.87 7.44 -24.76
CA GLY A 39 27.98 7.60 -23.60
C GLY A 39 28.49 6.88 -22.35
N ILE A 40 29.00 5.65 -22.51
CA ILE A 40 29.64 4.90 -21.41
C ILE A 40 30.89 5.62 -20.90
N GLY A 41 31.73 6.14 -21.80
CA GLY A 41 32.93 6.90 -21.44
C GLY A 41 32.63 8.17 -20.64
N ILE A 42 31.61 8.93 -21.05
CA ILE A 42 31.16 10.13 -20.32
C ILE A 42 30.64 9.76 -18.92
N SER A 43 29.85 8.68 -18.82
CA SER A 43 29.33 8.23 -17.53
C SER A 43 30.46 7.85 -16.57
N ILE A 44 31.44 7.06 -17.02
CA ILE A 44 32.60 6.67 -16.21
C ILE A 44 33.38 7.91 -15.76
N LEU A 45 33.62 8.87 -16.66
CA LEU A 45 34.35 10.09 -16.35
C LEU A 45 33.65 10.95 -15.29
N VAL A 46 32.32 11.08 -15.35
CA VAL A 46 31.54 11.80 -14.33
C VAL A 46 31.66 11.13 -12.97
N HIS A 47 31.60 9.80 -12.92
CA HIS A 47 31.75 9.07 -11.65
C HIS A 47 33.16 9.20 -11.08
N LEU A 48 34.20 9.11 -11.91
CA LEU A 48 35.59 9.31 -11.48
C LEU A 48 35.83 10.73 -10.97
N LEU A 49 35.25 11.74 -11.62
CA LEU A 49 35.31 13.12 -11.13
C LEU A 49 34.55 13.30 -9.80
N GLY A 50 33.40 12.64 -9.62
CA GLY A 50 32.66 12.66 -8.36
C GLY A 50 33.42 12.01 -7.21
N VAL A 51 34.07 10.86 -7.46
CA VAL A 51 34.93 10.18 -6.48
C VAL A 51 36.16 11.02 -6.16
N LEU A 52 36.83 11.58 -7.18
CA LEU A 52 37.97 12.47 -6.97
C LEU A 52 37.56 13.69 -6.15
N TYR A 53 36.43 14.34 -6.48
CA TYR A 53 35.90 15.47 -5.74
C TYR A 53 35.64 15.10 -4.27
N PHE A 54 35.03 13.94 -4.02
CA PHE A 54 34.77 13.45 -2.66
C PHE A 54 36.07 13.19 -1.88
N LEU A 55 37.09 12.61 -2.52
CA LEU A 55 38.39 12.34 -1.89
C LEU A 55 39.22 13.61 -1.68
N THR A 56 39.13 14.60 -2.58
CA THR A 56 39.83 15.89 -2.45
C THR A 56 39.08 16.91 -1.61
N ARG A 57 37.81 16.64 -1.26
CA ARG A 57 37.08 17.43 -0.28
C ARG A 57 37.68 17.11 1.09
N SER A 58 38.76 17.82 1.43
CA SER A 58 39.26 17.91 2.79
C SER A 58 38.07 18.19 3.70
N ALA A 59 37.80 17.27 4.63
CA ALA A 59 36.78 17.44 5.64
C ALA A 59 37.01 18.80 6.30
N GLU A 60 36.06 19.72 6.14
CA GLU A 60 36.09 20.98 6.87
C GLU A 60 36.28 20.61 8.34
N PRO A 61 37.27 21.19 9.05
CA PRO A 61 37.47 20.87 10.45
C PRO A 61 36.15 21.20 11.14
N ALA A 62 35.50 20.18 11.71
CA ALA A 62 34.31 20.36 12.51
C ALA A 62 34.61 21.48 13.50
N LYS A 63 33.89 22.61 13.39
CA LYS A 63 33.99 23.70 14.35
C LYS A 63 33.62 23.11 15.70
N ARG A 64 34.62 22.68 16.46
CA ARG A 64 34.45 22.28 17.85
C ARG A 64 33.94 23.53 18.55
N ALA A 65 32.74 23.43 19.11
CA ALA A 65 32.28 24.45 20.04
C ALA A 65 33.37 24.65 21.11
N PRO A 66 33.67 25.90 21.51
CA PRO A 66 34.60 26.13 22.60
C PRO A 66 34.10 25.36 23.83
N PRO A 67 35.00 24.70 24.60
CA PRO A 67 34.60 24.07 25.84
C PRO A 67 33.94 25.12 26.75
N PRO A 68 32.87 24.76 27.46
CA PRO A 68 32.21 25.71 28.36
C PRO A 68 33.22 26.21 29.41
N ALA A 69 33.38 27.53 29.50
CA ALA A 69 34.34 28.21 30.36
C ALA A 69 33.97 28.20 31.87
N HIS A 70 33.11 27.27 32.29
CA HIS A 70 32.73 27.12 33.69
C HIS A 70 32.86 25.67 34.13
N GLU A 71 33.89 25.44 34.94
CA GLU A 71 34.05 24.26 35.77
C GLU A 71 32.77 24.03 36.59
N SER A 72 32.21 22.81 36.47
CA SER A 72 31.48 22.13 37.53
C SER A 72 30.39 22.93 38.27
N ALA A 73 29.23 23.13 37.64
CA ALA A 73 27.97 23.21 38.40
C ALA A 73 27.57 21.78 38.80
N MET A 74 28.24 21.25 39.82
CA MET A 74 27.83 20.04 40.51
C MET A 74 26.53 20.33 41.24
N VAL A 75 25.39 19.89 40.68
CA VAL A 75 24.14 19.86 41.45
C VAL A 75 24.25 18.71 42.44
N TYR A 76 24.70 19.02 43.65
CA TYR A 76 24.61 18.10 44.78
C TYR A 76 23.14 17.91 45.13
N ILE A 77 22.58 16.76 44.77
CA ILE A 77 21.37 16.26 45.42
C ILE A 77 21.80 15.80 46.80
N ALA A 78 21.53 16.62 47.81
CA ALA A 78 21.76 16.24 49.20
C ALA A 78 20.94 14.98 49.52
N PRO A 79 21.56 13.86 49.94
CA PRO A 79 20.79 12.74 50.45
C PRO A 79 20.17 13.15 51.80
N LEU A 80 18.84 13.02 51.92
CA LEU A 80 18.15 13.09 53.20
C LEU A 80 18.76 12.02 54.13
N ALA A 81 19.42 12.48 55.18
CA ALA A 81 19.91 11.64 56.24
C ALA A 81 18.77 11.09 57.11
N ASP A 82 19.08 9.95 57.72
CA ASP A 82 18.38 9.27 58.81
C ASP A 82 17.16 8.41 58.45
N LYS A 83 17.41 7.09 58.31
CA LYS A 83 16.81 6.07 59.20
C LYS A 83 17.76 4.89 59.47
N PRO A 84 17.65 4.23 60.64
CA PRO A 84 18.74 3.48 61.29
C PRO A 84 18.83 2.00 60.88
N LYS A 85 20.00 1.43 61.22
CA LYS A 85 20.46 0.04 61.03
C LYS A 85 19.52 -1.06 61.57
N PRO A 86 19.64 -2.29 61.03
CA PRO A 86 18.67 -3.36 61.16
C PRO A 86 18.82 -4.18 62.46
N LYS A 87 17.69 -4.54 63.07
CA LYS A 87 17.59 -5.63 64.05
C LYS A 87 16.77 -6.78 63.46
N GLN A 88 17.39 -7.94 63.35
CA GLN A 88 16.74 -9.25 63.25
C GLN A 88 16.57 -9.82 64.68
N PRO A 89 15.86 -10.93 64.93
CA PRO A 89 14.44 -11.23 64.67
C PRO A 89 13.71 -11.61 65.97
N SER A 90 12.38 -11.51 66.04
CA SER A 90 11.60 -12.31 67.00
C SER A 90 10.21 -12.64 66.47
N LYS A 91 9.75 -13.82 66.91
CA LYS A 91 8.66 -14.64 66.41
C LYS A 91 7.25 -14.04 66.64
N LYS A 92 6.31 -14.46 65.76
CA LYS A 92 4.86 -14.78 65.91
C LYS A 92 4.22 -14.61 67.31
N PRO A 93 2.87 -14.51 67.44
CA PRO A 93 1.75 -14.51 66.46
C PRO A 93 0.81 -13.30 66.71
N GLU A 94 -0.28 -13.04 65.97
CA GLU A 94 -1.62 -13.59 66.24
C GLU A 94 -2.64 -12.84 65.36
N LEU A 95 -3.71 -13.54 64.99
CA LEU A 95 -4.75 -13.11 64.09
C LEU A 95 -5.49 -11.85 64.58
N ALA A 96 -5.76 -10.90 63.68
CA ALA A 96 -6.91 -10.02 63.80
C ALA A 96 -7.55 -9.73 62.44
N LYS A 97 -8.78 -10.25 62.31
CA LYS A 97 -9.80 -10.06 61.25
C LYS A 97 -9.70 -8.73 60.48
N VAL A 98 -9.50 -8.83 59.16
CA VAL A 98 -9.83 -7.76 58.22
C VAL A 98 -11.30 -7.89 57.82
N LYS A 99 -12.07 -6.84 58.06
CA LYS A 99 -13.45 -6.67 57.59
C LYS A 99 -13.48 -6.56 56.05
N PRO A 100 -14.42 -7.23 55.35
CA PRO A 100 -14.56 -7.08 53.91
C PRO A 100 -15.12 -5.69 53.52
N PRO A 101 -14.70 -5.12 52.37
CA PRO A 101 -15.21 -3.85 51.87
C PRO A 101 -16.68 -3.96 51.41
N PRO A 102 -17.46 -2.86 51.47
CA PRO A 102 -18.89 -2.89 51.22
C PRO A 102 -19.23 -3.27 49.77
N ARG A 103 -20.09 -4.29 49.65
CA ARG A 103 -20.67 -4.81 48.43
C ARG A 103 -21.54 -3.74 47.76
N ARG A 104 -21.11 -3.26 46.58
CA ARG A 104 -21.91 -2.38 45.72
C ARG A 104 -23.21 -3.10 45.34
N LYS A 105 -24.36 -2.55 45.74
CA LYS A 105 -25.68 -3.08 45.39
C LYS A 105 -25.87 -2.92 43.88
N GLN A 106 -26.00 -4.04 43.17
CA GLN A 106 -26.53 -4.06 41.80
C GLN A 106 -28.02 -3.77 41.88
N ALA A 107 -28.47 -2.71 41.20
CA ALA A 107 -29.88 -2.52 40.92
C ALA A 107 -30.27 -3.56 39.86
N VAL A 108 -31.15 -4.48 40.23
CA VAL A 108 -31.75 -5.46 39.30
C VAL A 108 -32.74 -4.69 38.43
N ALA A 109 -32.39 -4.45 37.18
CA ALA A 109 -33.36 -4.02 36.18
C ALA A 109 -34.32 -5.18 35.94
N SER A 110 -35.61 -4.96 36.21
CA SER A 110 -36.67 -5.91 35.88
C SER A 110 -36.67 -6.14 34.37
N ILE A 111 -36.41 -7.39 33.96
CA ILE A 111 -36.52 -7.85 32.58
C ILE A 111 -38.00 -7.87 32.22
N THR A 112 -38.47 -6.81 31.57
CA THR A 112 -39.71 -6.89 30.79
C THR A 112 -39.38 -7.63 29.49
N PRO A 113 -40.17 -8.64 29.09
CA PRO A 113 -39.94 -9.30 27.81
C PRO A 113 -40.17 -8.29 26.67
N PRO A 114 -39.27 -8.20 25.67
CA PRO A 114 -39.51 -7.36 24.52
C PRO A 114 -40.74 -7.89 23.76
N LYS A 115 -41.78 -7.05 23.68
CA LYS A 115 -42.94 -7.28 22.81
C LYS A 115 -42.42 -7.37 21.38
N ARG A 116 -42.34 -8.59 20.84
CA ARG A 116 -42.01 -8.80 19.42
C ARG A 116 -43.02 -7.99 18.58
N PRO A 117 -42.59 -7.03 17.76
CA PRO A 117 -43.47 -6.50 16.73
C PRO A 117 -43.82 -7.67 15.82
N LYS A 118 -45.12 -7.86 15.63
CA LYS A 118 -45.68 -8.84 14.71
C LYS A 118 -45.05 -8.54 13.34
N GLN A 119 -44.35 -9.52 12.77
CA GLN A 119 -43.97 -9.45 11.37
C GLN A 119 -45.28 -9.38 10.58
N GLU A 120 -45.65 -8.17 10.17
CA GLU A 120 -46.49 -8.03 8.98
C GLU A 120 -45.68 -8.66 7.86
N VAL A 121 -46.15 -9.81 7.42
CA VAL A 121 -45.83 -10.33 6.10
C VAL A 121 -46.34 -9.27 5.14
N VAL A 122 -45.47 -8.33 4.78
CA VAL A 122 -45.63 -7.57 3.55
C VAL A 122 -45.49 -8.61 2.46
N VAL A 123 -46.63 -9.14 2.04
CA VAL A 123 -46.75 -9.87 0.79
C VAL A 123 -46.18 -8.91 -0.25
N PRO A 124 -45.05 -9.22 -0.92
CA PRO A 124 -44.64 -8.40 -2.04
C PRO A 124 -45.83 -8.35 -3.00
N PRO A 125 -46.28 -7.18 -3.48
CA PRO A 125 -47.28 -7.16 -4.53
C PRO A 125 -46.72 -8.07 -5.63
N LEU A 126 -47.52 -9.06 -6.04
CA LEU A 126 -47.18 -9.85 -7.21
C LEU A 126 -46.87 -8.84 -8.31
N VAL A 127 -45.58 -8.71 -8.64
CA VAL A 127 -45.14 -8.02 -9.84
C VAL A 127 -45.77 -8.86 -10.93
N SER A 128 -46.91 -8.40 -11.43
CA SER A 128 -47.47 -8.89 -12.68
C SER A 128 -46.31 -8.86 -13.66
N LEU A 129 -45.90 -10.04 -14.10
CA LEU A 129 -45.00 -10.23 -15.24
C LEU A 129 -45.72 -9.63 -16.45
N VAL A 130 -45.66 -8.31 -16.59
CA VAL A 130 -45.88 -7.68 -17.88
C VAL A 130 -44.72 -8.20 -18.72
N PRO A 131 -44.98 -8.95 -19.80
CA PRO A 131 -43.91 -9.32 -20.69
C PRO A 131 -43.30 -8.02 -21.21
N ALA A 132 -42.04 -7.77 -20.89
CA ALA A 132 -41.29 -6.75 -21.60
C ALA A 132 -41.45 -7.02 -23.10
N PRO A 133 -41.77 -6.02 -23.93
CA PRO A 133 -41.84 -6.22 -25.36
C PRO A 133 -40.50 -6.81 -25.79
N LYS A 134 -40.55 -8.02 -26.37
CA LYS A 134 -39.38 -8.68 -26.93
C LYS A 134 -38.68 -7.66 -27.82
N ALA A 135 -37.46 -7.29 -27.45
CA ALA A 135 -36.59 -6.55 -28.35
C ALA A 135 -36.53 -7.37 -29.65
N VAL A 136 -37.11 -6.81 -30.70
CA VAL A 136 -37.00 -7.37 -32.05
C VAL A 136 -35.50 -7.45 -32.32
N PRO A 137 -34.95 -8.62 -32.68
CA PRO A 137 -33.55 -8.69 -33.07
C PRO A 137 -33.38 -7.75 -34.27
N GLU A 138 -32.55 -6.71 -34.09
CA GLU A 138 -32.14 -5.86 -35.21
C GLU A 138 -31.63 -6.78 -36.31
N ALA A 139 -32.18 -6.62 -37.52
CA ALA A 139 -31.75 -7.37 -38.68
C ALA A 139 -30.22 -7.29 -38.82
N PRO A 140 -29.55 -8.31 -39.39
CA PRO A 140 -28.12 -8.25 -39.61
C PRO A 140 -27.79 -7.04 -40.51
N LYS A 141 -27.39 -5.94 -39.88
CA LYS A 141 -26.95 -4.72 -40.56
C LYS A 141 -25.71 -5.08 -41.35
N ASP A 142 -25.64 -4.62 -42.60
CA ASP A 142 -24.43 -4.75 -43.40
C ASP A 142 -23.28 -4.05 -42.66
N MET A 143 -22.06 -4.59 -42.74
CA MET A 143 -20.88 -4.02 -42.08
C MET A 143 -20.69 -2.55 -42.45
N ALA A 144 -21.07 -2.15 -43.67
CA ALA A 144 -21.07 -0.77 -44.13
C ALA A 144 -22.03 0.14 -43.32
N GLU A 145 -23.23 -0.34 -43.01
CA GLU A 145 -24.22 0.41 -42.22
C GLU A 145 -23.79 0.54 -40.75
N MET A 146 -23.22 -0.53 -40.18
CA MET A 146 -22.67 -0.46 -38.82
C MET A 146 -21.51 0.54 -38.72
N VAL A 147 -20.63 0.60 -39.71
CA VAL A 147 -19.53 1.58 -39.74
C VAL A 147 -20.07 3.00 -39.86
N ALA A 148 -21.04 3.25 -40.73
CA ALA A 148 -21.66 4.55 -40.90
C ALA A 148 -22.38 5.02 -39.62
N GLU A 149 -23.12 4.14 -38.95
CA GLU A 149 -23.80 4.45 -37.69
C GLU A 149 -22.79 4.78 -36.57
N LYS A 150 -21.65 4.06 -36.52
CA LYS A 150 -20.57 4.34 -35.57
C LYS A 150 -19.87 5.66 -35.85
N GLN A 151 -19.67 6.00 -37.12
CA GLN A 151 -19.12 7.30 -37.53
C GLN A 151 -20.06 8.45 -37.18
N ARG A 152 -21.36 8.30 -37.39
CA ARG A 152 -22.38 9.29 -37.01
C ARG A 152 -22.42 9.50 -35.50
N LYS A 153 -22.45 8.41 -34.71
CA LYS A 153 -22.38 8.50 -33.24
C LYS A 153 -21.11 9.19 -32.74
N ARG A 154 -19.97 8.98 -33.41
CA ARG A 154 -18.72 9.68 -33.08
C ARG A 154 -18.76 11.16 -33.45
N ALA A 155 -19.37 11.51 -34.58
CA ALA A 155 -19.54 12.90 -35.03
C ALA A 155 -20.52 13.67 -34.14
N GLU A 156 -21.61 13.02 -33.68
CA GLU A 156 -22.57 13.62 -32.74
C GLU A 156 -21.98 13.77 -31.33
N ALA A 157 -21.14 12.83 -30.89
CA ALA A 157 -20.47 12.91 -29.59
C ALA A 157 -19.39 14.00 -29.54
N HIS A 158 -18.81 14.39 -30.68
CA HIS A 158 -17.76 15.42 -30.80
C HIS A 158 -18.10 16.42 -31.92
N PRO A 159 -19.02 17.37 -31.68
CA PRO A 159 -19.53 18.27 -32.72
C PRO A 159 -18.58 19.43 -33.11
N GLN A 160 -17.26 19.26 -33.00
CA GLN A 160 -16.29 20.26 -33.47
C GLN A 160 -15.07 19.58 -34.08
N PRO A 161 -14.61 19.99 -35.29
CA PRO A 161 -13.22 19.75 -35.64
C PRO A 161 -12.36 20.49 -34.62
N ALA A 162 -11.49 19.76 -33.93
CA ALA A 162 -10.46 20.39 -33.11
C ALA A 162 -9.71 21.41 -33.98
N PRO A 163 -9.43 22.63 -33.49
CA PRO A 163 -8.59 23.57 -34.23
C PRO A 163 -7.27 22.87 -34.59
N GLU A 164 -6.67 23.23 -35.73
CA GLU A 164 -5.35 22.72 -36.10
C GLU A 164 -4.34 23.06 -34.99
N GLU A 165 -4.06 22.09 -34.14
CA GLU A 165 -3.16 22.28 -33.02
C GLU A 165 -1.73 22.35 -33.53
N SER A 166 -1.04 23.43 -33.15
CA SER A 166 0.39 23.54 -33.41
C SER A 166 1.17 22.36 -32.81
N GLU A 167 2.29 21.98 -33.40
CA GLU A 167 3.13 20.88 -32.89
C GLU A 167 3.55 21.10 -31.43
N ALA A 168 3.72 22.36 -31.02
CA ALA A 168 4.01 22.76 -29.65
C ALA A 168 2.84 22.43 -28.70
N GLU A 169 1.61 22.69 -29.11
CA GLU A 169 0.40 22.42 -28.33
C GLU A 169 0.11 20.92 -28.25
N ARG A 170 0.37 20.18 -29.34
CA ARG A 170 0.35 18.71 -29.35
C ARG A 170 1.40 18.13 -28.40
N GLY A 171 2.62 18.65 -28.42
CA GLY A 171 3.70 18.26 -27.51
C GLY A 171 3.36 18.52 -26.04
N GLN A 172 2.81 19.69 -25.73
CA GLN A 172 2.39 20.04 -24.37
C GLN A 172 1.25 19.16 -23.87
N ARG A 173 0.27 18.82 -24.72
CA ARG A 173 -0.82 17.91 -24.34
C ARG A 173 -0.32 16.50 -24.09
N ILE A 174 0.58 15.97 -24.92
CA ILE A 174 1.18 14.65 -24.70
C ILE A 174 2.01 14.65 -23.41
N ALA A 175 2.80 15.69 -23.16
CA ALA A 175 3.55 15.84 -21.92
C ALA A 175 2.62 15.90 -20.70
N ARG A 176 1.53 16.70 -20.76
CA ARG A 176 0.53 16.78 -19.68
C ARG A 176 -0.20 15.46 -19.48
N ALA A 177 -0.52 14.72 -20.55
CA ALA A 177 -1.16 13.40 -20.45
C ALA A 177 -0.20 12.35 -19.85
N ASN A 178 1.09 12.41 -20.18
CA ASN A 178 2.09 11.53 -19.59
C ASN A 178 2.37 11.88 -18.12
N ILE A 179 2.41 13.17 -17.77
CA ILE A 179 2.54 13.63 -16.39
C ILE A 179 1.27 13.28 -15.59
N ALA A 180 0.08 13.49 -16.14
CA ALA A 180 -1.18 13.13 -15.50
C ALA A 180 -1.36 11.60 -15.41
N GLY A 181 -0.84 10.82 -16.35
CA GLY A 181 -0.83 9.36 -16.28
C GLY A 181 0.20 8.82 -15.28
N ALA A 182 1.37 9.47 -15.15
CA ALA A 182 2.41 9.10 -14.19
C ALA A 182 2.08 9.55 -12.76
N GLN A 183 1.45 10.72 -12.59
CA GLN A 183 0.95 11.18 -11.29
C GLN A 183 -0.36 10.47 -10.96
N GLY A 184 -1.36 10.45 -11.85
CA GLY A 184 -2.69 9.90 -11.59
C GLY A 184 -2.77 8.39 -11.28
N LYS A 185 -1.82 7.57 -11.78
CA LYS A 185 -1.72 6.15 -11.38
C LYS A 185 -1.17 5.95 -9.97
N ASN A 186 -0.45 6.92 -9.42
CA ASN A 186 0.22 6.84 -8.11
C ASN A 186 -0.27 7.89 -7.10
N SER A 187 -1.10 8.85 -7.52
CA SER A 187 -1.57 9.99 -6.71
C SER A 187 -3.08 10.23 -6.81
N GLY A 188 -3.80 9.40 -7.57
CA GLY A 188 -5.26 9.47 -7.74
C GLY A 188 -6.06 8.74 -6.67
N SER A 189 -5.38 8.00 -5.79
CA SER A 189 -5.96 7.34 -4.63
C SER A 189 -5.87 8.27 -3.39
N ASP A 190 -4.86 9.14 -3.34
CA ASP A 190 -4.43 9.89 -2.16
C ASP A 190 -5.34 11.06 -1.68
N ARG A 191 -6.53 11.30 -2.26
CA ARG A 191 -7.40 12.42 -1.82
C ARG A 191 -8.42 12.02 -0.75
N GLU A 192 -8.81 10.75 -0.70
CA GLU A 192 -9.73 10.22 0.32
C GLU A 192 -9.27 8.87 0.91
N ASP A 193 -8.09 8.37 0.49
CA ASP A 193 -7.47 7.14 0.99
C ASP A 193 -7.09 7.23 2.47
N SER A 194 -8.08 6.89 3.29
CA SER A 194 -7.91 6.56 4.69
C SER A 194 -7.49 5.09 4.81
N GLY A 195 -6.36 4.71 4.19
CA GLY A 195 -5.78 3.37 4.26
C GLY A 195 -4.38 3.45 4.84
N GLY A 196 -4.15 2.88 6.03
CA GLY A 196 -2.83 2.84 6.64
C GLY A 196 -1.90 1.94 5.83
N VAL A 197 -0.78 2.50 5.36
CA VAL A 197 0.18 1.78 4.50
C VAL A 197 1.29 1.20 5.37
N PHE A 198 1.49 -0.11 5.29
CA PHE A 198 2.63 -0.79 5.90
C PHE A 198 3.66 -1.17 4.84
N GLN A 199 4.93 -1.00 5.18
CA GLN A 199 6.05 -1.40 4.35
C GLN A 199 7.06 -2.16 5.22
N ILE A 200 7.45 -3.35 4.79
CA ILE A 200 8.51 -4.13 5.42
C ILE A 200 9.83 -3.64 4.82
N VAL A 201 10.71 -3.11 5.65
CA VAL A 201 11.98 -2.50 5.22
C VAL A 201 13.08 -3.53 5.15
N ASP A 202 13.21 -4.28 6.24
CA ASP A 202 14.18 -5.34 6.39
C ASP A 202 13.51 -6.52 7.08
N GLN A 203 13.88 -7.71 6.66
CA GLN A 203 13.36 -8.96 7.18
C GLN A 203 14.49 -9.98 7.24
N SER A 204 14.81 -10.38 8.46
CA SER A 204 15.64 -11.52 8.77
C SER A 204 14.79 -12.64 9.37
N SER A 205 15.39 -13.79 9.66
CA SER A 205 14.69 -14.92 10.28
C SER A 205 14.30 -14.67 11.75
N GLN A 206 14.96 -13.72 12.42
CA GLN A 206 14.78 -13.45 13.85
C GLN A 206 14.31 -12.01 14.15
N HIS A 207 14.59 -11.07 13.27
CA HIS A 207 14.25 -9.65 13.41
C HIS A 207 13.67 -9.13 12.10
N ALA A 208 12.81 -8.12 12.20
CA ALA A 208 12.26 -7.42 11.06
C ALA A 208 11.99 -5.97 11.42
N GLU A 209 11.94 -5.10 10.42
CA GLU A 209 11.64 -3.70 10.61
C GLU A 209 10.48 -3.28 9.71
N ILE A 210 9.46 -2.68 10.32
CA ILE A 210 8.24 -2.29 9.64
C ILE A 210 8.09 -0.79 9.73
N LYS A 211 7.84 -0.17 8.58
CA LYS A 211 7.40 1.22 8.46
C LYS A 211 5.89 1.26 8.35
N PHE A 212 5.29 2.07 9.21
CA PHE A 212 3.85 2.27 9.23
C PHE A 212 3.51 3.75 8.97
N ARG A 213 2.62 3.98 8.02
CA ARG A 213 2.02 5.27 7.71
C ARG A 213 0.56 5.21 8.12
N GLY A 214 0.17 6.07 9.05
CA GLY A 214 -1.19 6.09 9.60
C GLY A 214 -2.30 6.37 8.59
N TRP A 215 -3.53 6.20 9.04
CA TRP A 215 -4.79 6.37 8.31
C TRP A 215 -5.19 7.84 8.10
N ASN A 216 -4.38 8.80 8.55
CA ASN A 216 -4.65 10.23 8.42
C ASN A 216 -4.01 10.78 7.14
N SER A 217 -4.84 11.16 6.16
CA SER A 217 -4.43 11.75 4.88
C SER A 217 -3.78 13.13 4.99
N ASN A 218 -3.80 13.75 6.18
CA ASN A 218 -3.20 15.06 6.42
C ASN A 218 -1.67 14.95 6.65
N PHE A 219 -0.98 14.49 5.60
CA PHE A 219 0.42 14.08 5.58
C PHE A 219 1.46 15.23 5.65
N LYS A 220 1.06 16.47 5.99
CA LYS A 220 2.02 17.58 6.12
C LYS A 220 2.97 17.45 7.33
N ARG A 221 2.66 16.57 8.28
CA ARG A 221 3.57 16.19 9.39
C ARG A 221 3.80 14.69 9.34
N ARG A 222 4.93 14.29 8.76
CA ARG A 222 5.39 12.90 8.60
C ARG A 222 5.45 12.22 9.98
N TRP A 223 4.51 11.34 10.27
CA TRP A 223 4.62 10.40 11.37
C TRP A 223 4.71 8.99 10.77
N LEU A 224 5.85 8.76 10.12
CA LEU A 224 6.26 7.42 9.73
C LEU A 224 6.75 6.74 11.01
N THR A 225 5.99 5.77 11.53
CA THR A 225 6.41 5.01 12.71
C THR A 225 7.24 3.83 12.23
N GLN A 226 8.53 3.83 12.54
CA GLN A 226 9.43 2.71 12.30
C GLN A 226 9.43 1.83 13.56
N VAL A 227 9.05 0.57 13.40
CA VAL A 227 8.91 -0.37 14.51
C VAL A 227 9.75 -1.60 14.21
N ALA A 228 10.73 -1.85 15.09
CA ALA A 228 11.47 -3.10 15.11
C ALA A 228 10.59 -4.21 15.71
N VAL A 229 10.61 -5.38 15.08
CA VAL A 229 9.89 -6.58 15.48
C VAL A 229 10.88 -7.71 15.65
N GLU A 230 10.85 -8.36 16.79
CA GLU A 230 11.61 -9.57 17.06
C GLU A 230 10.67 -10.76 17.07
N ARG A 231 11.14 -11.93 16.62
CA ARG A 231 10.33 -13.17 16.59
C ARG A 231 9.82 -13.55 17.98
N GLY A 232 10.65 -13.37 19.01
CA GLY A 232 10.30 -13.67 20.40
C GLY A 232 9.82 -15.12 20.58
N ALA A 233 8.58 -15.26 21.08
CA ALA A 233 7.93 -16.55 21.36
C ALA A 233 7.14 -17.13 20.17
N GLU A 234 7.10 -16.45 19.03
CA GLU A 234 6.35 -16.91 17.87
C GLU A 234 7.13 -17.97 17.08
N GLN A 235 6.41 -18.90 16.45
CA GLN A 235 7.01 -19.95 15.61
C GLN A 235 7.77 -19.35 14.42
N ASP A 236 7.15 -18.36 13.75
CA ASP A 236 7.64 -17.75 12.51
C ASP A 236 7.70 -16.21 12.64
N ILE A 237 8.70 -15.59 12.01
CA ILE A 237 8.88 -14.11 12.05
C ILE A 237 7.75 -13.40 11.31
N GLU A 238 7.21 -14.00 10.25
CA GLU A 238 6.09 -13.50 9.46
C GLU A 238 4.84 -13.34 10.33
N THR A 239 4.59 -14.31 11.22
CA THR A 239 3.46 -14.24 12.15
C THR A 239 3.67 -13.16 13.21
N ALA A 240 4.89 -12.99 13.71
CA ALA A 240 5.23 -11.92 14.65
C ALA A 240 5.05 -10.52 14.03
N ILE A 241 5.48 -10.35 12.77
CA ILE A 241 5.28 -9.13 11.97
C ILE A 241 3.80 -8.80 11.88
N VAL A 242 2.96 -9.77 11.46
CA VAL A 242 1.52 -9.53 11.29
C VAL A 242 0.83 -9.23 12.62
N LYS A 243 1.18 -9.94 13.70
CA LYS A 243 0.66 -9.60 15.04
C LYS A 243 0.99 -8.17 15.44
N ARG A 244 2.22 -7.74 15.18
CA ARG A 244 2.63 -6.36 15.47
C ARG A 244 1.90 -5.33 14.60
N MET A 245 1.65 -5.65 13.33
CA MET A 245 0.81 -4.80 12.46
C MET A 245 -0.61 -4.66 13.00
N ILE A 246 -1.23 -5.76 13.46
CA ILE A 246 -2.58 -5.73 14.06
C ILE A 246 -2.63 -4.86 15.32
N GLU A 247 -1.60 -4.93 16.17
CA GLU A 247 -1.49 -4.05 17.34
C GLU A 247 -1.42 -2.58 16.94
N LEU A 248 -0.69 -2.24 15.87
CA LEU A 248 -0.61 -0.87 15.35
C LEU A 248 -1.95 -0.43 14.75
N ILE A 249 -2.60 -1.27 13.96
CA ILE A 249 -3.95 -1.05 13.42
C ILE A 249 -4.91 -0.72 14.57
N ARG A 250 -4.95 -1.56 15.62
CA ARG A 250 -5.86 -1.38 16.76
C ARG A 250 -5.63 -0.08 17.53
N LYS A 251 -4.40 0.39 17.62
CA LYS A 251 -4.06 1.65 18.28
C LYS A 251 -4.66 2.85 17.56
N GLU A 252 -4.78 2.79 16.24
CA GLU A 252 -5.25 3.92 15.43
C GLU A 252 -6.72 3.79 15.01
N LYS A 253 -7.15 2.58 14.67
CA LYS A 253 -8.49 2.23 14.21
C LYS A 253 -8.94 0.90 14.85
N PRO A 254 -9.50 0.91 16.07
CA PRO A 254 -9.94 -0.30 16.78
C PRO A 254 -11.23 -0.93 16.24
N GLY A 255 -11.91 -0.28 15.28
CA GLY A 255 -13.18 -0.72 14.72
C GLY A 255 -13.06 -1.30 13.32
N ASP A 256 -14.11 -1.08 12.52
CA ASP A 256 -14.16 -1.50 11.13
C ASP A 256 -13.46 -0.46 10.26
N PHE A 257 -12.65 -0.91 9.31
CA PHE A 257 -11.86 -0.07 8.42
C PHE A 257 -11.82 -0.64 7.02
N VAL A 258 -11.49 0.20 6.05
CA VAL A 258 -11.28 -0.21 4.67
C VAL A 258 -9.79 -0.41 4.45
N TRP A 259 -9.40 -1.60 4.02
CA TRP A 259 -8.03 -1.94 3.67
C TRP A 259 -7.83 -1.87 2.17
N GLU A 260 -6.80 -1.17 1.71
CA GLU A 260 -6.38 -1.21 0.31
C GLU A 260 -5.48 -2.43 0.08
N SER A 261 -5.99 -3.45 -0.60
CA SER A 261 -5.20 -4.63 -0.92
C SER A 261 -4.39 -4.37 -2.18
N HIS A 262 -3.06 -4.42 -2.06
CA HIS A 262 -2.15 -4.38 -3.20
C HIS A 262 -2.28 -5.65 -4.04
N ARG A 263 -2.47 -6.82 -3.40
CA ARG A 263 -2.64 -8.10 -4.10
C ARG A 263 -3.92 -8.12 -4.95
N LEU A 264 -5.03 -7.60 -4.42
CA LEU A 264 -6.33 -7.64 -5.08
C LEU A 264 -6.63 -6.36 -5.89
N GLY A 265 -5.80 -5.32 -5.76
CA GLY A 265 -6.01 -4.02 -6.41
C GLY A 265 -7.34 -3.36 -6.04
N LYS A 266 -7.88 -3.66 -4.86
CA LYS A 266 -9.20 -3.19 -4.43
C LYS A 266 -9.29 -2.96 -2.92
N ASN A 267 -10.26 -2.15 -2.56
CA ASN A 267 -10.61 -1.86 -1.18
C ASN A 267 -11.45 -2.98 -0.58
N VAL A 268 -11.01 -3.52 0.56
CA VAL A 268 -11.62 -4.64 1.27
C VAL A 268 -12.04 -4.17 2.67
N PRO A 269 -13.33 -4.24 3.03
CA PRO A 269 -13.77 -3.91 4.39
C PRO A 269 -13.29 -4.98 5.35
N MET A 270 -12.57 -4.58 6.40
CA MET A 270 -11.94 -5.44 7.40
C MET A 270 -12.25 -4.91 8.80
N SER A 271 -12.11 -5.75 9.83
CA SER A 271 -12.30 -5.34 11.22
C SER A 271 -11.04 -5.54 12.05
N ALA A 272 -10.74 -4.55 12.91
CA ALA A 272 -9.62 -4.60 13.84
C ALA A 272 -10.00 -5.20 15.19
N ARG A 273 -11.23 -5.67 15.38
CA ARG A 273 -11.72 -6.16 16.67
C ARG A 273 -10.98 -7.43 17.12
N VAL A 274 -11.13 -7.79 18.40
CA VAL A 274 -10.41 -8.94 18.97
C VAL A 274 -11.01 -10.26 18.47
N GLU A 275 -12.33 -10.29 18.29
CA GLU A 275 -13.07 -11.39 17.70
C GLU A 275 -12.57 -11.76 16.28
N ASP A 276 -12.23 -10.75 15.46
CA ASP A 276 -11.87 -10.94 14.05
C ASP A 276 -10.35 -11.08 13.82
N THR A 277 -9.57 -11.30 14.89
CA THR A 277 -8.09 -11.40 14.82
C THR A 277 -7.65 -12.47 13.83
N ALA A 278 -8.30 -13.63 13.83
CA ALA A 278 -7.90 -14.76 13.00
C ALA A 278 -8.08 -14.48 11.51
N GLU A 279 -9.19 -13.83 11.14
CA GLU A 279 -9.48 -13.45 9.75
C GLU A 279 -8.53 -12.36 9.27
N LEU A 280 -8.33 -11.31 10.09
CA LEU A 280 -7.40 -10.24 9.78
C LEU A 280 -5.97 -10.75 9.66
N GLN A 281 -5.51 -11.61 10.58
CA GLN A 281 -4.19 -12.20 10.52
C GLN A 281 -4.00 -13.06 9.26
N ALA A 282 -4.98 -13.91 8.92
CA ALA A 282 -4.91 -14.74 7.73
C ALA A 282 -4.89 -13.91 6.44
N PHE A 283 -5.62 -12.79 6.42
CA PHE A 283 -5.62 -11.86 5.30
C PHE A 283 -4.26 -11.15 5.15
N LEU A 284 -3.74 -10.57 6.24
CA LEU A 284 -2.47 -9.84 6.23
C LEU A 284 -1.27 -10.75 5.93
N LEU A 285 -1.27 -11.99 6.42
CA LEU A 285 -0.24 -12.98 6.07
C LEU A 285 -0.18 -13.21 4.56
N LYS A 286 -1.33 -13.38 3.90
CA LYS A 286 -1.39 -13.53 2.44
C LYS A 286 -1.08 -12.24 1.69
N GLU A 287 -1.25 -11.09 2.32
CA GLU A 287 -1.01 -9.77 1.71
C GLU A 287 0.47 -9.47 1.59
N PHE A 288 1.22 -9.68 2.68
CA PHE A 288 2.65 -9.41 2.72
C PHE A 288 3.50 -10.62 2.32
N PHE A 289 3.01 -11.83 2.58
CA PHE A 289 3.78 -13.06 2.39
C PHE A 289 2.99 -14.07 1.55
N PRO A 290 2.87 -13.86 0.22
CA PRO A 290 2.12 -14.77 -0.66
C PRO A 290 2.71 -16.20 -0.67
N ASP A 291 4.03 -16.33 -0.50
CA ASP A 291 4.74 -17.62 -0.48
C ASP A 291 4.82 -18.27 0.91
N TYR A 292 4.14 -17.70 1.92
CA TYR A 292 4.18 -18.23 3.28
C TYR A 292 3.57 -19.63 3.36
N ARG A 293 4.43 -20.60 3.62
CA ARG A 293 4.03 -21.96 4.03
C ARG A 293 4.44 -22.13 5.48
N ARG A 294 3.47 -22.46 6.35
CA ARG A 294 3.73 -22.85 7.73
C ARG A 294 4.81 -23.94 7.74
N ARG A 295 5.93 -23.66 8.41
CA ARG A 295 7.06 -24.59 8.56
C ARG A 295 6.93 -25.41 9.82
#